data_AF-A0A1B2ESD9-F1
#
_entry.id   AF-A0A1B2ESD9-F1
#
_cell.length_a   1.000
_cell.length_b   1.000
_cell.length_c   1.000
_cell.angle_alpha   90.00
_cell.angle_beta   90.00
_cell.angle_gamma   90.00
#
_symmetry.space_group_name_H-M   'P 1'
#
loop_
_entity.id
_entity.type
_entity.pdbx_description
1 polymer ?
#
loop_
_entity_poly.entity_id
_entity_poly.type
_entity_poly.pdbx_seq_one_letter_code
_entity_poly.pdbx_strand_id
1 'polypeptide(L)' 'MGVLCGCVMAGASTAFAQIDARADTNGILKGYTVQKNGRMVCKDPQVWNDFRGEGSFIVCP' A
#
# COMPACT_ATOMS: atom_id res chain seq x y z
N MET A 1 6.55 1.85 -50.72
CA MET A 1 5.72 1.40 -49.59
C MET A 1 6.65 1.03 -48.45
N GLY A 2 7.00 1.99 -47.59
CA GLY A 2 7.92 1.78 -46.48
C GLY A 2 7.16 1.48 -45.20
N VAL A 3 7.49 0.38 -44.53
CA VAL A 3 6.90 0.00 -43.24
C VAL A 3 7.79 0.55 -42.14
N LEU A 4 7.33 1.61 -41.47
CA LEU A 4 7.95 2.15 -40.26
C LEU A 4 7.66 1.19 -39.10
N CYS A 5 8.65 0.36 -38.76
CA CYS A 5 8.63 -0.49 -37.58
C CYS A 5 8.96 0.37 -36.36
N GLY A 6 7.95 1.01 -35.78
CA GLY A 6 8.06 1.80 -34.56
C GLY A 6 8.11 0.88 -33.33
N CYS A 7 9.29 0.70 -32.75
CA CYS A 7 9.45 0.00 -31.48
C CYS A 7 8.76 0.79 -30.37
N VAL A 8 7.58 0.32 -29.94
CA VAL A 8 6.85 0.88 -28.81
C VAL A 8 7.68 0.61 -27.55
N MET A 9 8.16 1.68 -26.90
CA MET A 9 8.84 1.59 -25.62
C MET A 9 7.87 1.01 -24.57
N ALA A 10 8.03 -0.27 -24.25
CA ALA A 10 7.33 -0.92 -23.17
C ALA A 10 7.83 -0.34 -21.83
N GLY A 11 7.06 0.60 -21.26
CA GLY A 11 7.29 1.07 -19.90
C GLY A 11 7.12 -0.09 -18.93
N ALA A 12 8.19 -0.43 -18.20
CA ALA A 12 8.15 -1.44 -17.16
C ALA A 12 7.37 -0.89 -15.95
N SER A 13 6.07 -1.19 -15.90
CA SER A 13 5.23 -0.91 -14.73
C SER A 13 5.60 -1.89 -13.62
N THR A 14 6.30 -1.45 -12.59
CA THR A 14 6.52 -2.26 -11.38
C THR A 14 5.21 -2.36 -10.62
N ALA A 15 4.54 -3.51 -10.70
CA ALA A 15 3.39 -3.82 -9.88
C ALA A 15 3.86 -4.04 -8.42
N PHE A 16 3.56 -3.09 -7.54
CA PHE A 16 3.71 -3.32 -6.10
C PHE A 16 2.63 -4.30 -5.66
N ALA A 17 3.02 -5.49 -5.21
CA ALA A 17 2.07 -6.43 -4.62
C ALA A 17 1.42 -5.78 -3.39
N GLN A 18 0.09 -5.64 -3.40
CA GLN A 18 -0.66 -5.20 -2.22
C GLN A 18 -0.64 -6.32 -1.17
N ILE A 19 0.03 -6.08 -0.05
CA ILE A 19 0.01 -6.95 1.12
C ILE A 19 -1.22 -6.55 1.96
N ASP A 20 -2.15 -7.49 2.17
CA ASP A 20 -3.23 -7.35 3.17
C ASP A 20 -2.68 -7.74 4.54
N ALA A 21 -2.69 -6.80 5.48
CA ALA A 21 -2.27 -7.03 6.86
C ALA A 21 -3.47 -6.78 7.77
N ARG A 22 -3.91 -7.83 8.48
CA ARG A 22 -4.98 -7.76 9.47
C ARG A 22 -4.38 -7.88 10.87
N ALA A 23 -4.81 -7.02 11.76
CA ALA A 23 -4.43 -7.05 13.16
C ALA A 23 -5.68 -6.77 13.99
N ASP A 24 -6.13 -7.77 14.75
CA ASP A 24 -7.31 -7.68 15.61
C ASP A 24 -6.96 -7.13 17.02
N THR A 25 -5.82 -6.44 17.13
CA THR A 25 -5.26 -5.94 18.38
C THR A 25 -4.78 -4.50 18.23
N ASN A 26 -4.70 -3.80 19.37
CA ASN A 26 -4.06 -2.49 19.44
C ASN A 26 -2.54 -2.64 19.41
N GLY A 27 -1.84 -1.75 18.69
CA GLY A 27 -0.38 -1.73 18.72
C GLY A 27 0.26 -1.06 17.52
N ILE A 28 1.60 -1.14 17.44
CA ILE A 28 2.37 -0.60 16.31
C ILE A 28 2.73 -1.74 15.36
N LEU A 29 2.41 -1.59 14.07
CA LEU A 29 2.83 -2.50 13.01
C LEU A 29 4.26 -2.18 12.57
N LYS A 30 5.26 -2.65 13.34
CA LYS A 30 6.67 -2.42 13.04
C LYS A 30 7.09 -3.06 11.72
N GLY A 31 7.83 -2.31 10.90
CA GLY A 31 8.32 -2.73 9.59
C GLY A 31 7.33 -2.49 8.44
N TYR A 32 6.12 -2.00 8.73
CA TYR A 32 5.09 -1.77 7.71
C TYR A 32 5.14 -0.35 7.16
N THR A 33 4.79 -0.21 5.89
CA THR A 33 4.68 1.07 5.19
C THR A 33 3.27 1.22 4.64
N VAL A 34 2.57 2.26 5.08
CA VAL A 34 1.26 2.62 4.52
C VAL A 34 1.49 3.45 3.28
N GLN A 35 0.86 3.07 2.17
CA GLN A 35 0.94 3.80 0.91
C GLN A 35 -0.44 4.25 0.46
N LYS A 36 -0.50 5.46 -0.11
CA LYS A 36 -1.69 6.00 -0.78
C LYS A 36 -1.26 6.56 -2.12
N ASN A 37 -1.84 6.04 -3.21
CA ASN A 37 -1.51 6.45 -4.59
C ASN A 37 0.00 6.36 -4.90
N GLY A 38 0.66 5.28 -4.47
CA GLY A 38 2.09 5.06 -4.70
C GLY A 38 3.04 5.95 -3.88
N ARG A 39 2.50 6.76 -2.95
CA ARG A 39 3.29 7.55 -2.01
C ARG A 39 3.20 6.97 -0.61
N MET A 40 4.35 6.92 0.06
CA MET A 40 4.41 6.59 1.49
C MET A 40 3.66 7.65 2.29
N VAL A 41 2.68 7.21 3.08
CA VAL A 41 1.94 8.03 4.03
C VAL A 41 2.65 8.01 5.37
N CYS A 42 2.95 6.81 5.88
CA CYS A 42 3.69 6.64 7.13
C CYS A 42 4.40 5.28 7.19
N LYS A 43 5.40 5.21 8.08
CA LYS A 43 6.12 3.99 8.44
C LYS A 43 5.79 3.62 9.88
N ASP A 44 5.64 2.33 10.15
CA ASP A 44 5.26 1.78 11.45
C ASP A 44 3.92 2.37 11.98
N PRO A 45 2.79 2.18 11.26
CA PRO A 45 1.53 2.75 11.69
C PRO A 45 1.03 2.11 13.00
N GLN A 46 0.13 2.82 13.68
CA GLN A 46 -0.60 2.29 14.83
C GLN A 46 -1.91 1.64 14.37
N VAL A 47 -2.32 0.59 15.06
CA VAL A 47 -3.63 -0.06 14.91
C VAL A 47 -4.41 0.20 16.18
N TRP A 48 -5.61 0.73 16.01
CA TRP A 48 -6.54 1.05 17.09
C TRP A 48 -7.80 0.21 16.87
N ASN A 49 -8.25 -0.48 17.90
CA ASN A 49 -9.48 -1.24 17.86
C ASN A 49 -10.66 -0.28 18.07
N ASP A 50 -11.62 -0.34 17.16
CA ASP A 50 -12.92 0.24 17.40
C ASP A 50 -13.75 -0.72 18.28
N PHE A 51 -13.82 -0.37 19.57
CA PHE A 51 -14.64 -1.10 20.54
C PHE A 51 -16.15 -0.97 20.27
N ARG A 52 -16.58 -0.14 19.31
CA ARG A 52 -17.98 -0.03 18.88
C ARG A 52 -18.39 -1.02 17.79
N GLY A 53 -17.46 -1.85 17.32
CA GLY A 53 -17.76 -3.02 16.50
C GLY A 53 -17.39 -2.93 15.02
N GLU A 54 -16.77 -1.84 14.54
CA GLU A 54 -16.31 -1.76 13.15
C GLU A 54 -14.97 -2.47 12.88
N GLY A 55 -14.34 -3.05 13.91
CA GLY A 55 -13.09 -3.80 13.80
C GLY A 55 -11.88 -2.99 14.25
N SER A 56 -10.80 -2.98 13.45
CA SER A 56 -9.56 -2.27 13.76
C SER A 56 -9.17 -1.32 12.61
N PHE A 57 -8.64 -0.14 12.95
CA PHE A 57 -8.26 0.88 11.97
C PHE A 57 -6.79 1.29 12.11
N ILE A 58 -6.18 1.64 10.97
CA ILE A 58 -4.79 2.08 10.88
C ILE A 58 -4.72 3.60 11.08
N VAL A 59 -3.89 4.03 12.02
CA VAL A 59 -3.59 5.43 12.35
C VAL A 59 -2.13 5.73 12.04
N CYS A 60 -1.90 6.74 11.20
CA CYS A 60 -0.57 7.32 10.98
C CYS A 60 -0.39 8.53 11.91
N PRO A 61 0.68 8.59 12.73
CA PRO A 61 1.03 9.78 13.51
C PRO A 61 1.54 10.94 12.65
#